data_AF-A0A1H5GPB0-F1
#
_entry.id   AF-A0A1H5GPB0-F1
#
_cell.length_a   1.000
_cell.length_b   1.000
_cell.length_c   1.000
_cell.angle_alpha   90.00
_cell.angle_beta   90.00
_cell.angle_gamma   90.00
#
_symmetry.space_group_name_H-M   'P 1'
#
loop_
_entity.id
_entity.type
_entity.pdbx_description
1 polymer ?
#
loop_
_entity_poly.entity_id
_entity_poly.type
_entity_poly.pdbx_seq_one_letter_code
_entity_poly.pdbx_strand_id
1 'polypeptide(L)'
;MKHRASQHHGARRSLNSSGNGHRPFLKWSALKRLVALTGALALVSGVLGAGASLVTAAPARAAYATGGDGLYPDSIDWFEWGEHGEGLSDQTVTNTHTVAGMELATTCTISGLNGQAEAYRPGTWEGDGLDNLYNIGGTGTSNQLISGISNTNLGTLVSFNFDCQVTLDGVPVPLQGLVIADAEASNSGHSSRPDEYIEATPNSTDSTWRVIDRFRADGCDASTLASVDSSNTLRFTTDGDECSVRMADGDGPMAVGFMEGATGASVALQGRGKSAIALGVVLASDFGDAPESYGEAGALFDRGWQGGEVAVGTTAVSGDDFELGVPGEPALGLGAMVDSEPEHQHTPDATGDDVTDEADEDSVDLPETIHVTPGETYTLEDVDARGDGFVAGWIDWNGNGVFDDGEQSDVVAAGGAVDLTWTVPADTVTSSGDDLSFLRLRIAQDEAGVASATGMSTSGEVEDHAVNIALPGLEIEKTSDATENTRPGDTVTYTVTATNTGDAAFTEDSPAAVFDDLSGVLDDATYNNDAAADQSGEVSYAEPLCPGPVRSVPARA
;
A
#
# COMPACT_ATOMS: atom_id res chain seq x y z
N MET A 1 14.59 -67.04 -4.26
CA MET A 1 15.40 -67.64 -5.36
C MET A 1 14.47 -68.19 -6.45
N LYS A 2 14.97 -68.87 -7.51
CA LYS A 2 14.25 -69.06 -8.80
C LYS A 2 13.66 -70.47 -9.02
N HIS A 3 12.50 -70.56 -9.72
CA HIS A 3 12.27 -71.31 -10.99
C HIS A 3 10.82 -71.03 -11.51
N ARG A 4 10.61 -70.50 -12.74
CA ARG A 4 10.23 -71.18 -14.02
C ARG A 4 8.98 -72.09 -13.95
N ALA A 5 8.00 -72.06 -14.86
CA ALA A 5 7.68 -71.27 -16.08
C ALA A 5 6.18 -71.53 -16.48
N SER A 6 5.55 -71.20 -17.65
CA SER A 6 5.98 -70.77 -19.01
C SER A 6 4.78 -70.33 -19.89
N GLN A 7 5.04 -69.51 -20.95
CA GLN A 7 4.20 -69.29 -22.16
C GLN A 7 2.80 -68.59 -22.00
N HIS A 8 2.16 -67.96 -23.01
CA HIS A 8 2.40 -67.93 -24.47
C HIS A 8 2.22 -66.50 -25.13
N HIS A 9 2.11 -66.43 -26.47
CA HIS A 9 2.22 -65.24 -27.36
C HIS A 9 1.04 -64.23 -27.34
N GLY A 10 1.12 -63.01 -27.90
CA GLY A 10 2.26 -62.25 -28.48
C GLY A 10 1.91 -61.27 -29.64
N ALA A 11 2.90 -60.47 -30.09
CA ALA A 11 2.92 -59.52 -31.24
C ALA A 11 1.96 -58.30 -31.21
N ARG A 12 2.17 -57.13 -31.87
CA ARG A 12 3.30 -56.28 -32.39
C ARG A 12 2.78 -55.49 -33.62
N ARG A 13 3.25 -54.22 -33.79
CA ARG A 13 2.98 -53.21 -34.86
C ARG A 13 1.83 -52.24 -34.52
N SER A 14 1.95 -50.89 -34.55
CA SER A 14 2.92 -49.89 -35.09
C SER A 14 2.80 -49.52 -36.59
N LEU A 15 2.48 -48.23 -36.82
CA LEU A 15 2.60 -47.30 -37.98
C LEU A 15 1.44 -46.28 -37.82
N ASN A 16 1.58 -44.96 -37.63
CA ASN A 16 2.51 -43.91 -38.06
C ASN A 16 2.41 -43.49 -39.55
N SER A 17 1.72 -42.36 -39.83
CA SER A 17 2.25 -41.24 -40.65
C SER A 17 1.23 -40.11 -40.89
N SER A 18 1.73 -38.88 -41.05
CA SER A 18 1.05 -37.61 -41.39
C SER A 18 0.52 -37.49 -42.83
N GLY A 19 -0.42 -36.57 -43.08
CA GLY A 19 -0.75 -36.08 -44.43
C GLY A 19 -1.63 -34.82 -44.45
N ASN A 20 -1.14 -33.73 -45.05
CA ASN A 20 -1.84 -32.43 -45.14
C ASN A 20 -2.45 -32.22 -46.55
N GLY A 21 -3.55 -31.46 -46.70
CA GLY A 21 -4.25 -31.25 -47.97
C GLY A 21 -5.20 -30.04 -47.93
N HIS A 22 -5.33 -29.31 -49.05
CA HIS A 22 -5.78 -27.90 -49.01
C HIS A 22 -6.72 -27.50 -50.18
N ARG A 23 -7.86 -26.87 -49.86
CA ARG A 23 -8.75 -26.05 -50.75
C ARG A 23 -9.50 -26.86 -51.87
N PRO A 24 -10.51 -26.29 -52.62
CA PRO A 24 -10.83 -24.86 -52.82
C PRO A 24 -12.33 -24.40 -52.90
N PHE A 25 -12.48 -23.07 -52.91
CA PHE A 25 -13.55 -22.18 -53.48
C PHE A 25 -15.03 -22.64 -53.62
N LEU A 26 -15.96 -21.77 -53.16
CA LEU A 26 -16.74 -20.88 -54.05
C LEU A 26 -17.38 -19.67 -53.31
N LYS A 27 -18.00 -18.73 -54.04
CA LYS A 27 -18.72 -17.53 -53.54
C LYS A 27 -20.24 -17.66 -53.74
N TRP A 28 -21.06 -16.78 -53.14
CA TRP A 28 -22.15 -16.03 -53.82
C TRP A 28 -22.71 -14.89 -52.94
N SER A 29 -23.53 -14.00 -53.51
CA SER A 29 -24.00 -12.75 -52.87
C SER A 29 -25.23 -12.12 -53.57
N ALA A 30 -25.92 -11.19 -52.90
CA ALA A 30 -27.03 -10.30 -53.36
C ALA A 30 -28.49 -10.81 -53.21
N LEU A 31 -29.55 -9.98 -53.17
CA LEU A 31 -29.82 -8.61 -52.62
C LEU A 31 -31.33 -8.26 -52.87
N LYS A 32 -31.95 -7.43 -51.98
CA LYS A 32 -33.11 -6.49 -52.21
C LYS A 32 -34.54 -6.82 -51.67
N ARG A 33 -34.99 -5.91 -50.78
CA ARG A 33 -36.29 -5.16 -50.78
C ARG A 33 -37.62 -5.91 -50.52
N LEU A 34 -38.72 -5.26 -50.12
CA LEU A 34 -38.99 -4.04 -49.30
C LEU A 34 -40.52 -3.94 -49.11
N VAL A 35 -41.00 -3.69 -47.89
CA VAL A 35 -42.41 -3.33 -47.60
C VAL A 35 -42.41 -2.19 -46.57
N ALA A 36 -43.37 -1.26 -46.67
CA ALA A 36 -43.49 -0.10 -45.80
C ALA A 36 -44.76 -0.16 -44.93
N LEU A 37 -44.74 0.52 -43.79
CA LEU A 37 -45.94 0.91 -43.05
C LEU A 37 -45.82 2.38 -42.62
N THR A 38 -46.96 3.06 -42.43
CA THR A 38 -47.02 4.53 -42.37
C THR A 38 -47.53 5.06 -41.04
N GLY A 39 -46.75 5.97 -40.45
CA GLY A 39 -47.25 7.22 -39.85
C GLY A 39 -48.11 7.16 -38.59
N ALA A 40 -47.54 7.65 -37.48
CA ALA A 40 -48.27 8.36 -36.43
C ALA A 40 -47.44 9.58 -36.02
N LEU A 41 -48.01 10.78 -36.09
CA LEU A 41 -47.35 12.04 -35.72
C LEU A 41 -47.99 12.56 -34.42
N ALA A 42 -47.22 12.58 -33.33
CA ALA A 42 -47.69 13.07 -32.03
C ALA A 42 -47.06 14.44 -31.73
N LEU A 43 -47.87 15.50 -31.82
CA LEU A 43 -47.53 16.82 -31.29
C LEU A 43 -47.71 16.80 -29.77
N VAL A 44 -46.62 16.96 -29.01
CA VAL A 44 -46.68 17.31 -27.59
C VAL A 44 -46.37 18.81 -27.49
N SER A 45 -47.41 19.60 -27.22
CA SER A 45 -47.26 21.03 -26.93
C SER A 45 -46.50 21.22 -25.63
N GLY A 46 -45.52 22.12 -25.62
CA GLY A 46 -44.61 22.28 -24.48
C GLY A 46 -45.28 22.87 -23.23
N VAL A 47 -44.78 22.43 -22.07
CA VAL A 47 -44.83 23.19 -20.83
C VAL A 47 -43.42 23.70 -20.59
N LEU A 48 -43.21 25.03 -20.55
CA LEU A 48 -41.95 25.59 -20.08
C LEU A 48 -41.91 25.45 -18.55
N GLY A 49 -41.46 24.30 -18.08
CA GLY A 49 -40.87 24.21 -16.75
C GLY A 49 -39.55 24.95 -16.80
N ALA A 50 -39.44 26.06 -16.06
CA ALA A 50 -38.16 26.70 -15.80
C ALA A 50 -37.40 25.84 -14.78
N GLY A 51 -36.87 24.71 -15.25
CA GLY A 51 -35.88 23.95 -14.50
C GLY A 51 -34.65 24.83 -14.34
N ALA A 52 -34.42 25.31 -13.13
CA ALA A 52 -33.10 25.76 -12.76
C ALA A 52 -32.21 24.53 -12.85
N SER A 53 -31.35 24.47 -13.87
CA SER A 53 -30.22 23.55 -13.86
C SER A 53 -29.37 23.93 -12.66
N LEU A 54 -29.51 23.18 -11.58
CA LEU A 54 -28.45 23.05 -10.60
C LEU A 54 -27.26 22.47 -11.35
N VAL A 55 -26.41 23.36 -11.85
CA VAL A 55 -25.01 23.04 -12.06
C VAL A 55 -24.48 22.85 -10.65
N THR A 56 -24.51 21.61 -10.18
CA THR A 56 -23.50 21.15 -9.23
C THR A 56 -22.16 21.47 -9.88
N ALA A 57 -21.26 22.11 -9.16
CA ALA A 57 -19.86 22.11 -9.57
C ALA A 57 -19.44 20.65 -9.84
N ALA A 58 -18.39 20.46 -10.65
CA ALA A 58 -17.71 19.18 -10.62
C ALA A 58 -17.32 18.90 -9.16
N PRO A 59 -17.35 17.63 -8.68
CA PRO A 59 -16.67 17.32 -7.43
C PRO A 59 -15.22 17.79 -7.62
N ALA A 60 -14.78 18.69 -6.73
CA ALA A 60 -13.41 19.15 -6.78
C ALA A 60 -12.53 17.91 -6.58
N ARG A 61 -11.56 17.75 -7.50
CA ARG A 61 -10.51 16.77 -7.36
C ARG A 61 -9.33 17.56 -6.85
N ALA A 62 -8.81 17.20 -5.68
CA ALA A 62 -7.40 17.41 -5.48
C ALA A 62 -6.66 16.48 -6.46
N ALA A 63 -5.41 16.81 -6.73
CA ALA A 63 -4.58 15.97 -7.56
C ALA A 63 -3.14 16.16 -7.13
N TYR A 64 -2.50 15.04 -6.80
CA TYR A 64 -1.05 14.94 -6.75
C TYR A 64 -0.44 15.43 -8.07
N ALA A 65 0.76 16.00 -8.00
CA ALA A 65 1.41 16.50 -9.20
C ALA A 65 1.86 15.32 -10.06
N THR A 66 1.58 15.36 -11.36
CA THR A 66 1.96 14.29 -12.31
C THR A 66 3.13 14.71 -13.19
N GLY A 67 3.93 15.66 -12.69
CA GLY A 67 5.10 16.23 -13.35
C GLY A 67 5.50 17.58 -12.77
N GLY A 68 6.69 18.03 -13.16
CA GLY A 68 7.45 19.09 -12.50
C GLY A 68 8.68 18.50 -11.79
N ASP A 69 9.54 19.38 -11.27
CA ASP A 69 10.80 19.01 -10.62
C ASP A 69 10.70 19.10 -9.07
N GLY A 70 9.48 19.08 -8.51
CA GLY A 70 9.21 19.16 -7.07
C GLY A 70 9.58 17.87 -6.32
N LEU A 71 9.88 18.01 -5.03
CA LEU A 71 10.40 16.92 -4.20
C LEU A 71 9.34 15.95 -3.67
N TYR A 72 8.07 16.36 -3.61
CA TYR A 72 6.99 15.59 -2.98
C TYR A 72 5.73 15.49 -3.87
N PRO A 73 5.84 15.15 -5.17
CA PRO A 73 4.72 15.22 -6.12
C PRO A 73 3.54 14.35 -5.70
N ASP A 74 3.84 13.19 -5.13
CA ASP A 74 2.90 12.14 -4.72
C ASP A 74 2.51 12.21 -3.23
N SER A 75 3.13 13.10 -2.45
CA SER A 75 2.85 13.25 -0.99
C SER A 75 2.14 14.55 -0.62
N ILE A 76 2.16 15.58 -1.50
CA ILE A 76 1.43 16.84 -1.27
C ILE A 76 0.08 16.80 -2.00
N ASP A 77 -0.98 16.58 -1.23
CA ASP A 77 -2.36 16.68 -1.71
C ASP A 77 -2.74 18.17 -1.85
N TRP A 78 -2.46 18.73 -3.04
CA TRP A 78 -2.73 20.13 -3.36
C TRP A 78 -4.24 20.40 -3.48
N PHE A 79 -4.73 21.35 -2.71
CA PHE A 79 -6.16 21.55 -2.52
C PHE A 79 -6.78 22.49 -3.57
N GLU A 80 -7.44 21.91 -4.57
CA GLU A 80 -8.20 22.67 -5.57
C GLU A 80 -9.52 23.23 -5.02
N TRP A 81 -9.88 24.46 -5.43
CA TRP A 81 -11.02 25.22 -4.91
C TRP A 81 -12.19 25.43 -5.88
N GLY A 82 -12.01 25.07 -7.16
CA GLY A 82 -12.93 25.38 -8.25
C GLY A 82 -12.18 25.60 -9.56
N GLU A 83 -12.89 26.01 -10.61
CA GLU A 83 -12.27 26.29 -11.92
C GLU A 83 -11.39 27.55 -11.89
N HIS A 84 -10.37 27.65 -12.74
CA HIS A 84 -9.47 28.81 -12.76
C HIS A 84 -10.25 30.11 -13.05
N GLY A 85 -10.15 31.08 -12.13
CA GLY A 85 -10.91 32.34 -12.16
C GLY A 85 -12.31 32.25 -11.52
N GLU A 86 -12.67 31.14 -10.89
CA GLU A 86 -13.90 31.01 -10.10
C GLU A 86 -13.78 31.75 -8.76
N GLY A 87 -14.70 32.68 -8.49
CA GLY A 87 -14.65 33.56 -7.32
C GLY A 87 -15.07 32.85 -6.04
N LEU A 88 -14.23 32.96 -5.00
CA LEU A 88 -14.39 32.25 -3.73
C LEU A 88 -15.34 32.95 -2.75
N SER A 89 -15.82 32.19 -1.76
CA SER A 89 -16.61 32.66 -0.62
C SER A 89 -16.32 31.82 0.63
N ASP A 90 -16.91 32.17 1.78
CA ASP A 90 -16.90 31.29 2.97
C ASP A 90 -17.57 29.94 2.60
N GLN A 91 -16.78 28.88 2.50
CA GLN A 91 -17.19 27.60 1.91
C GLN A 91 -16.36 26.43 2.43
N THR A 92 -17.01 25.25 2.53
CA THR A 92 -16.34 23.96 2.74
C THR A 92 -16.34 23.21 1.41
N VAL A 93 -15.18 22.67 1.04
CA VAL A 93 -14.96 21.85 -0.15
C VAL A 93 -14.40 20.50 0.32
N THR A 94 -14.78 19.42 -0.37
CA THR A 94 -14.23 18.09 -0.15
C THR A 94 -13.67 17.58 -1.48
N ASN A 95 -12.40 17.22 -1.45
CA ASN A 95 -11.64 16.63 -2.53
C ASN A 95 -11.48 15.14 -2.24
N THR A 96 -11.74 14.26 -3.22
CA THR A 96 -11.68 12.81 -3.00
C THR A 96 -10.85 12.06 -4.02
N HIS A 97 -10.06 11.12 -3.50
CA HIS A 97 -9.28 10.12 -4.22
C HIS A 97 -9.85 8.73 -3.95
N THR A 98 -9.38 7.72 -4.68
CA THR A 98 -9.67 6.31 -4.39
C THR A 98 -8.36 5.57 -4.17
N VAL A 99 -8.20 4.94 -3.00
CA VAL A 99 -6.96 4.34 -2.51
C VAL A 99 -7.30 2.97 -1.92
N ALA A 100 -6.70 1.90 -2.43
CA ALA A 100 -7.12 0.49 -2.20
C ALA A 100 -8.65 0.28 -2.24
N GLY A 101 -9.33 0.90 -3.22
CA GLY A 101 -10.78 0.87 -3.38
C GLY A 101 -11.63 1.71 -2.39
N MET A 102 -11.03 2.37 -1.39
CA MET A 102 -11.69 3.23 -0.41
C MET A 102 -11.60 4.72 -0.75
N GLU A 103 -12.51 5.54 -0.22
CA GLU A 103 -12.55 6.99 -0.44
C GLU A 103 -11.63 7.73 0.54
N LEU A 104 -10.48 8.22 0.05
CA LEU A 104 -9.63 9.16 0.78
C LEU A 104 -10.13 10.58 0.51
N ALA A 105 -10.67 11.24 1.53
CA ALA A 105 -11.39 12.51 1.42
C ALA A 105 -10.73 13.62 2.25
N THR A 106 -10.04 14.53 1.57
CA THR A 106 -9.53 15.79 2.15
C THR A 106 -10.65 16.83 2.14
N THR A 107 -11.10 17.27 3.32
CA THR A 107 -12.15 18.29 3.46
C THR A 107 -11.60 19.54 4.12
N CYS A 108 -11.60 20.65 3.41
CA CYS A 108 -11.09 21.93 3.90
C CYS A 108 -12.14 23.05 3.80
N THR A 109 -12.04 24.03 4.69
CA THR A 109 -12.98 25.14 4.83
C THR A 109 -12.28 26.48 4.80
N ILE A 110 -12.70 27.37 3.89
CA ILE A 110 -12.42 28.81 3.97
C ILE A 110 -13.50 29.47 4.84
N SER A 111 -13.09 30.27 5.83
CA SER A 111 -14.01 31.05 6.66
C SER A 111 -13.50 32.46 6.96
N GLY A 112 -14.43 33.42 7.10
CA GLY A 112 -14.12 34.81 7.44
C GLY A 112 -13.46 35.60 6.30
N LEU A 113 -13.68 35.21 5.04
CA LEU A 113 -13.02 35.77 3.86
C LEU A 113 -13.17 37.29 3.77
N ASN A 114 -12.03 37.98 3.76
CA ASN A 114 -11.91 39.42 3.58
C ASN A 114 -11.21 39.72 2.25
N GLY A 115 -11.78 40.63 1.46
CA GLY A 115 -11.29 40.97 0.12
C GLY A 115 -12.15 40.37 -1.00
N GLN A 116 -11.54 40.12 -2.16
CA GLN A 116 -12.14 39.33 -3.25
C GLN A 116 -11.06 38.41 -3.83
N ALA A 117 -11.34 37.11 -3.84
CA ALA A 117 -10.40 36.06 -4.22
C ALA A 117 -11.01 35.13 -5.27
N GLU A 118 -10.16 34.47 -6.03
CA GLU A 118 -10.52 33.49 -7.06
C GLU A 118 -9.54 32.32 -7.08
N ALA A 119 -10.05 31.13 -7.40
CA ALA A 119 -9.23 29.94 -7.64
C ALA A 119 -8.22 30.22 -8.77
N TYR A 120 -6.98 29.79 -8.58
CA TYR A 120 -5.83 30.20 -9.37
C TYR A 120 -4.99 29.00 -9.81
N ARG A 121 -4.32 29.15 -10.94
CA ARG A 121 -3.51 28.13 -11.59
C ARG A 121 -2.10 28.71 -11.76
N PRO A 122 -1.09 28.16 -11.07
CA PRO A 122 0.31 28.49 -11.32
C PRO A 122 0.67 28.20 -12.78
N GLY A 123 1.51 29.05 -13.37
CA GLY A 123 1.86 29.06 -14.78
C GLY A 123 0.99 30.02 -15.63
N THR A 124 0.23 30.93 -15.00
CA THR A 124 -0.57 31.93 -15.71
C THR A 124 0.05 33.33 -15.74
N TRP A 125 1.12 33.55 -14.96
CA TRP A 125 2.04 34.68 -15.06
C TRP A 125 3.46 34.19 -15.43
N GLU A 126 4.30 35.09 -15.97
CA GLU A 126 5.64 34.76 -16.52
C GLU A 126 6.77 34.75 -15.48
N GLY A 127 6.42 34.70 -14.20
CA GLY A 127 7.35 34.53 -13.08
C GLY A 127 6.96 33.37 -12.15
N ASP A 128 5.94 32.57 -12.50
CA ASP A 128 5.39 31.54 -11.62
C ASP A 128 6.39 30.41 -11.41
N GLY A 129 6.78 30.18 -10.16
CA GLY A 129 7.71 29.10 -9.83
C GLY A 129 7.04 27.77 -9.47
N LEU A 130 5.76 27.80 -9.06
CA LEU A 130 5.14 26.63 -8.43
C LEU A 130 4.75 25.53 -9.41
N ASP A 131 4.33 25.85 -10.64
CA ASP A 131 4.08 24.84 -11.68
C ASP A 131 5.36 24.19 -12.22
N ASN A 132 6.52 24.85 -12.10
CA ASN A 132 7.80 24.21 -12.39
C ASN A 132 8.09 23.06 -11.41
N LEU A 133 7.64 23.16 -10.15
CA LEU A 133 7.74 22.07 -9.17
C LEU A 133 6.56 21.08 -9.26
N TYR A 134 5.32 21.59 -9.28
CA TYR A 134 4.09 20.81 -9.13
C TYR A 134 3.08 21.18 -10.22
N ASN A 135 2.95 20.34 -11.26
CA ASN A 135 1.97 20.54 -12.34
C ASN A 135 1.26 19.26 -12.76
N ILE A 136 0.26 19.44 -13.63
CA ILE A 136 -0.44 18.36 -14.32
C ILE A 136 -0.44 18.67 -15.82
N GLY A 137 0.38 17.97 -16.59
CA GLY A 137 0.48 18.11 -18.05
C GLY A 137 1.45 19.18 -18.55
N GLY A 138 2.34 19.70 -17.70
CA GLY A 138 3.42 20.62 -18.06
C GLY A 138 3.26 22.02 -17.46
N THR A 139 4.28 22.86 -17.66
CA THR A 139 4.40 24.20 -17.08
C THR A 139 3.68 25.29 -17.90
N GLY A 140 3.62 26.49 -17.33
CA GLY A 140 2.94 27.65 -17.86
C GLY A 140 1.45 27.37 -18.07
N THR A 141 0.88 27.94 -19.14
CA THR A 141 -0.53 27.75 -19.50
C THR A 141 -0.90 26.32 -19.93
N SER A 142 0.04 25.37 -19.88
CA SER A 142 -0.22 23.93 -20.08
C SER A 142 -0.63 23.22 -18.79
N ASN A 143 -0.31 23.80 -17.62
CA ASN A 143 -0.66 23.24 -16.33
C ASN A 143 -2.18 23.06 -16.21
N GLN A 144 -2.60 22.02 -15.48
CA GLN A 144 -4.00 21.75 -15.18
C GLN A 144 -4.32 21.83 -13.68
N LEU A 145 -3.33 21.72 -12.79
CA LEU A 145 -3.48 21.80 -11.34
C LEU A 145 -3.98 23.20 -10.92
N ILE A 146 -5.07 23.28 -10.17
CA ILE A 146 -5.70 24.55 -9.71
C ILE A 146 -5.51 24.74 -8.19
N SER A 147 -4.28 24.53 -7.73
CA SER A 147 -3.88 24.53 -6.31
C SER A 147 -3.90 25.91 -5.63
N GLY A 148 -4.06 27.00 -6.40
CA GLY A 148 -3.88 28.37 -5.93
C GLY A 148 -5.16 29.10 -5.54
N ILE A 149 -4.99 30.14 -4.71
CA ILE A 149 -5.96 31.21 -4.45
C ILE A 149 -5.27 32.54 -4.76
N SER A 150 -5.86 33.37 -5.61
CA SER A 150 -5.34 34.71 -5.95
C SER A 150 -6.32 35.84 -5.64
N ASN A 151 -5.85 37.07 -5.48
CA ASN A 151 -6.72 38.25 -5.36
C ASN A 151 -7.26 38.70 -6.73
N THR A 152 -8.59 38.82 -6.86
CA THR A 152 -9.25 39.35 -8.07
C THR A 152 -8.97 40.85 -8.28
N ASN A 153 -8.91 41.62 -7.20
CA ASN A 153 -8.62 43.05 -7.26
C ASN A 153 -7.12 43.30 -7.11
N LEU A 154 -6.49 43.81 -8.17
CA LEU A 154 -5.05 44.13 -8.15
C LEU A 154 -4.70 45.08 -6.99
N GLY A 155 -3.66 44.76 -6.23
CA GLY A 155 -3.17 45.60 -5.14
C GLY A 155 -3.90 45.47 -3.79
N THR A 156 -4.86 44.56 -3.62
CA THR A 156 -5.63 44.42 -2.37
C THR A 156 -5.21 43.22 -1.54
N LEU A 157 -5.07 43.42 -0.22
CA LEU A 157 -5.06 42.36 0.77
C LEU A 157 -6.29 41.46 0.62
N VAL A 158 -6.04 40.15 0.66
CA VAL A 158 -7.05 39.11 0.93
C VAL A 158 -6.63 38.39 2.21
N SER A 159 -7.58 38.00 3.05
CA SER A 159 -7.32 37.11 4.19
C SER A 159 -8.53 36.25 4.54
N PHE A 160 -8.29 35.08 5.14
CA PHE A 160 -9.28 34.08 5.53
C PHE A 160 -8.67 33.12 6.56
N ASN A 161 -9.49 32.31 7.23
CA ASN A 161 -8.99 31.09 7.89
C ASN A 161 -9.22 29.89 6.98
N PHE A 162 -8.30 28.94 7.05
CA PHE A 162 -8.29 27.68 6.30
C PHE A 162 -8.15 26.55 7.31
N ASP A 163 -9.15 25.69 7.44
CA ASP A 163 -9.17 24.56 8.38
C ASP A 163 -9.47 23.26 7.62
N CYS A 164 -8.69 22.20 7.85
CA CYS A 164 -8.78 20.92 7.13
C CYS A 164 -8.95 19.71 8.06
N GLN A 165 -9.52 18.66 7.49
CA GLN A 165 -9.54 17.30 8.02
C GLN A 165 -9.42 16.29 6.86
N VAL A 166 -8.79 15.14 7.10
CA VAL A 166 -8.76 14.03 6.15
C VAL A 166 -9.50 12.83 6.75
N THR A 167 -10.20 12.08 5.91
CA THR A 167 -10.84 10.82 6.31
C THR A 167 -10.65 9.75 5.24
N LEU A 168 -10.39 8.51 5.66
CA LEU A 168 -10.40 7.31 4.83
C LEU A 168 -11.71 6.55 5.08
N ASP A 169 -12.57 6.43 4.08
CA ASP A 169 -13.93 5.85 4.18
C ASP A 169 -14.79 6.45 5.33
N GLY A 170 -14.49 7.70 5.72
CA GLY A 170 -15.12 8.43 6.81
C GLY A 170 -14.47 8.25 8.19
N VAL A 171 -13.44 7.41 8.32
CA VAL A 171 -12.59 7.30 9.53
C VAL A 171 -11.55 8.44 9.52
N PRO A 172 -11.39 9.24 10.59
CA PRO A 172 -10.42 10.32 10.62
C PRO A 172 -8.96 9.85 10.47
N VAL A 173 -8.23 10.49 9.56
CA VAL A 173 -6.77 10.35 9.41
C VAL A 173 -6.09 11.50 10.17
N PRO A 174 -5.08 11.24 11.02
CA PRO A 174 -4.25 12.29 11.61
C PRO A 174 -3.54 13.11 10.51
N LEU A 175 -3.66 14.44 10.55
CA LEU A 175 -2.94 15.32 9.64
C LEU A 175 -1.56 15.67 10.22
N GLN A 176 -0.49 15.33 9.50
CA GLN A 176 0.89 15.69 9.83
C GLN A 176 1.09 17.22 9.91
N GLY A 177 0.40 17.95 9.02
CA GLY A 177 0.49 19.40 8.90
C GLY A 177 -0.18 19.94 7.64
N LEU A 178 -0.08 21.26 7.44
CA LEU A 178 -0.59 21.96 6.26
C LEU A 178 0.56 22.53 5.41
N VAL A 179 0.39 22.51 4.09
CA VAL A 179 1.33 23.11 3.13
C VAL A 179 0.84 24.48 2.68
N ILE A 180 1.76 25.44 2.55
CA ILE A 180 1.58 26.69 1.82
C ILE A 180 2.68 26.86 0.76
N ALA A 181 2.40 27.53 -0.35
CA ALA A 181 3.44 27.98 -1.29
C ALA A 181 3.08 29.31 -1.96
N ASP A 182 4.09 30.12 -2.31
CA ASP A 182 3.91 31.28 -3.18
C ASP A 182 3.65 30.75 -4.59
N ALA A 183 2.44 31.00 -5.10
CA ALA A 183 1.90 30.35 -6.29
C ALA A 183 1.98 31.23 -7.55
N GLU A 184 2.37 32.50 -7.39
CA GLU A 184 2.78 33.41 -8.46
C GLU A 184 4.30 33.65 -8.25
N ALA A 185 4.72 34.89 -8.00
CA ALA A 185 5.94 35.20 -7.25
C ALA A 185 5.81 36.56 -6.54
N SER A 186 6.38 36.70 -5.34
CA SER A 186 6.40 37.97 -4.60
C SER A 186 7.51 38.94 -5.06
N ASN A 187 7.22 40.23 -5.25
CA ASN A 187 8.19 41.30 -5.55
C ASN A 187 8.16 42.49 -4.55
N SER A 188 9.35 42.88 -4.08
CA SER A 188 9.56 43.67 -2.87
C SER A 188 10.59 44.82 -3.03
N GLY A 189 10.93 45.49 -1.93
CA GLY A 189 11.94 46.56 -1.87
C GLY A 189 11.49 47.91 -2.46
N HIS A 190 10.21 48.04 -2.82
CA HIS A 190 9.74 49.08 -3.72
C HIS A 190 9.17 50.31 -3.00
N SER A 191 9.98 51.36 -2.84
CA SER A 191 9.73 52.58 -2.05
C SER A 191 8.48 53.45 -2.37
N SER A 192 7.55 52.97 -3.20
CA SER A 192 6.32 53.67 -3.62
C SER A 192 5.07 52.77 -3.68
N ARG A 193 5.19 51.51 -3.28
CA ARG A 193 4.12 50.50 -3.21
C ARG A 193 4.31 49.70 -1.89
N PRO A 194 3.32 48.92 -1.42
CA PRO A 194 3.63 47.83 -0.48
C PRO A 194 4.60 46.84 -1.13
N ASP A 195 5.25 46.02 -0.31
CA ASP A 195 5.94 44.79 -0.73
C ASP A 195 4.90 43.68 -0.94
N GLU A 196 5.14 42.75 -1.86
CA GLU A 196 4.31 41.55 -2.05
C GLU A 196 4.66 40.46 -1.05
N TYR A 197 3.64 39.72 -0.60
CA TYR A 197 3.81 38.58 0.29
C TYR A 197 2.58 37.66 0.30
N ILE A 198 2.84 36.41 0.67
CA ILE A 198 1.88 35.51 1.29
C ILE A 198 2.28 35.27 2.75
N GLU A 199 1.32 35.04 3.63
CA GLU A 199 1.59 34.66 5.02
C GLU A 199 0.51 33.74 5.60
N ALA A 200 0.91 32.93 6.57
CA ALA A 200 0.01 32.12 7.37
C ALA A 200 0.43 32.08 8.84
N THR A 201 -0.54 31.92 9.74
CA THR A 201 -0.34 31.66 11.17
C THR A 201 -1.03 30.35 11.51
N PRO A 202 -0.33 29.29 11.95
CA PRO A 202 -0.96 28.03 12.34
C PRO A 202 -1.99 28.21 13.45
N ASN A 203 -3.00 27.33 13.50
CA ASN A 203 -4.01 27.31 14.57
C ASN A 203 -3.46 26.77 15.91
N SER A 204 -2.26 26.17 15.90
CA SER A 204 -1.51 25.73 17.07
C SER A 204 -0.29 26.62 17.34
N THR A 205 0.01 26.89 18.62
CA THR A 205 1.25 27.56 19.04
C THR A 205 2.47 26.64 19.02
N ASP A 206 2.24 25.34 18.93
CA ASP A 206 3.26 24.31 19.07
C ASP A 206 3.71 23.78 17.70
N SER A 207 3.17 24.32 16.61
CA SER A 207 3.52 24.00 15.22
C SER A 207 4.89 24.53 14.81
N THR A 208 5.70 23.66 14.21
CA THR A 208 7.00 24.03 13.62
C THR A 208 6.81 24.50 12.17
N TRP A 209 7.47 25.59 11.81
CA TRP A 209 7.59 26.03 10.42
C TRP A 209 8.82 25.42 9.77
N ARG A 210 8.62 24.63 8.71
CA ARG A 210 9.70 24.16 7.83
C ARG A 210 9.56 24.72 6.43
N VAL A 211 10.65 24.86 5.68
CA VAL A 211 10.62 25.00 4.22
C VAL A 211 11.10 23.68 3.63
N ILE A 212 10.19 22.99 2.94
CA ILE A 212 10.40 21.61 2.45
C ILE A 212 10.84 21.58 0.99
N ASP A 213 10.44 22.57 0.19
CA ASP A 213 10.76 22.66 -1.24
C ASP A 213 10.87 24.13 -1.69
N ARG A 214 11.48 24.41 -2.85
CA ARG A 214 11.75 25.76 -3.36
C ARG A 214 12.05 25.77 -4.86
N PHE A 215 11.68 26.85 -5.54
CA PHE A 215 12.06 27.08 -6.93
C PHE A 215 12.73 28.43 -7.14
N ARG A 216 13.73 28.48 -8.02
CA ARG A 216 14.34 29.71 -8.56
C ARG A 216 15.01 29.39 -9.89
N ALA A 217 14.70 30.16 -10.94
CA ALA A 217 15.28 29.99 -12.26
C ALA A 217 16.83 30.09 -12.28
N ASP A 218 17.41 29.31 -13.19
CA ASP A 218 18.84 29.03 -13.25
C ASP A 218 19.67 30.29 -13.56
N GLY A 219 20.52 30.70 -12.62
CA GLY A 219 21.31 31.94 -12.71
C GLY A 219 20.65 33.21 -12.16
N CYS A 220 19.41 33.14 -11.64
CA CYS A 220 18.82 34.22 -10.87
C CYS A 220 19.46 34.36 -9.48
N ASP A 221 19.71 35.59 -9.02
CA ASP A 221 20.34 35.87 -7.71
C ASP A 221 19.35 36.32 -6.62
N ALA A 222 18.05 36.36 -6.93
CA ALA A 222 16.99 36.66 -5.96
C ALA A 222 16.86 35.58 -4.88
N SER A 223 16.30 35.95 -3.73
CA SER A 223 15.90 34.98 -2.72
C SER A 223 14.50 35.29 -2.18
N THR A 224 13.73 34.23 -1.99
CA THR A 224 12.60 34.22 -1.05
C THR A 224 13.17 34.43 0.36
N LEU A 225 12.51 35.28 1.13
CA LEU A 225 12.78 35.57 2.53
C LEU A 225 11.64 35.01 3.38
N ALA A 226 11.93 33.95 4.12
CA ALA A 226 11.04 33.38 5.11
C ALA A 226 11.17 34.17 6.41
N SER A 227 10.11 34.88 6.83
CA SER A 227 10.11 35.69 8.05
C SER A 227 9.07 35.19 9.05
N VAL A 228 9.53 34.64 10.18
CA VAL A 228 8.66 34.14 11.25
C VAL A 228 8.60 35.15 12.39
N ASP A 229 7.40 35.57 12.77
CA ASP A 229 7.14 36.53 13.85
C ASP A 229 6.98 35.86 15.23
N SER A 230 6.87 36.67 16.29
CA SER A 230 6.65 36.19 17.67
C SER A 230 5.27 35.57 17.93
N SER A 231 4.40 35.54 16.93
CA SER A 231 3.03 34.98 16.95
C SER A 231 2.94 33.67 16.14
N ASN A 232 4.09 33.15 15.67
CA ASN A 232 4.21 32.03 14.73
C ASN A 232 3.65 32.30 13.32
N THR A 233 3.54 33.58 12.93
CA THR A 233 3.20 33.96 11.54
C THR A 233 4.44 33.76 10.67
N LEU A 234 4.41 32.84 9.69
CA LEU A 234 5.40 32.85 8.61
C LEU A 234 4.88 33.73 7.48
N ARG A 235 5.73 34.64 7.03
CA ARG A 235 5.55 35.40 5.80
C ARG A 235 6.65 35.04 4.80
N PHE A 236 6.27 34.67 3.58
CA PHE A 236 7.18 34.66 2.43
C PHE A 236 7.08 36.00 1.69
N THR A 237 8.24 36.53 1.31
CA THR A 237 8.42 37.72 0.48
C THR A 237 9.77 37.58 -0.23
N THR A 238 10.29 38.58 -0.94
CA THR A 238 11.60 38.51 -1.61
C THR A 238 12.59 39.59 -1.16
N ASP A 239 13.87 39.38 -1.48
CA ASP A 239 14.98 40.29 -1.15
C ASP A 239 15.04 41.57 -2.03
N GLY A 240 14.11 41.72 -2.98
CA GLY A 240 14.02 42.82 -3.92
C GLY A 240 13.04 42.49 -5.05
N ASP A 241 13.45 42.72 -6.29
CA ASP A 241 12.70 42.25 -7.46
C ASP A 241 12.72 40.71 -7.60
N GLU A 242 11.67 40.13 -8.16
CA GLU A 242 11.58 38.70 -8.52
C GLU A 242 12.53 38.33 -9.69
N CYS A 243 12.63 37.05 -10.06
CA CYS A 243 13.49 36.63 -11.17
C CYS A 243 13.03 37.17 -12.53
N SER A 244 11.72 37.29 -12.78
CA SER A 244 11.14 37.72 -14.07
C SER A 244 11.50 39.18 -14.42
N VAL A 245 11.79 39.97 -13.39
CA VAL A 245 12.23 41.36 -13.49
C VAL A 245 13.76 41.47 -13.56
N ARG A 246 14.51 40.51 -12.99
CA ARG A 246 15.98 40.47 -13.03
C ARG A 246 16.53 39.88 -14.34
N MET A 247 15.83 38.92 -14.96
CA MET A 247 16.25 38.22 -16.17
C MET A 247 15.07 37.80 -17.05
N ALA A 248 15.34 37.52 -18.33
CA ALA A 248 14.36 36.86 -19.20
C ALA A 248 14.31 35.36 -18.87
N ASP A 249 13.14 34.75 -19.08
CA ASP A 249 12.87 33.33 -18.76
C ASP A 249 13.19 33.03 -17.27
N GLY A 250 12.63 33.87 -16.38
CA GLY A 250 13.05 34.04 -14.99
C GLY A 250 11.96 33.71 -13.96
N ASP A 251 11.70 32.43 -13.76
CA ASP A 251 10.64 31.97 -12.86
C ASP A 251 11.09 31.99 -11.37
N GLY A 252 10.17 32.35 -10.46
CA GLY A 252 10.42 32.47 -9.01
C GLY A 252 11.09 33.79 -8.56
N PRO A 253 11.75 33.83 -7.38
CA PRO A 253 11.99 32.73 -6.46
C PRO A 253 10.80 32.49 -5.51
N MET A 254 10.48 31.23 -5.24
CA MET A 254 9.41 30.81 -4.33
C MET A 254 9.89 29.74 -3.33
N ALA A 255 9.10 29.51 -2.28
CA ALA A 255 9.30 28.45 -1.30
C ALA A 255 7.98 27.77 -0.94
N VAL A 256 8.06 26.47 -0.63
CA VAL A 256 6.98 25.66 -0.06
C VAL A 256 7.20 25.55 1.44
N GLY A 257 6.30 26.11 2.23
CA GLY A 257 6.32 26.09 3.68
C GLY A 257 5.39 25.02 4.24
N PHE A 258 5.86 24.26 5.22
CA PHE A 258 5.09 23.25 5.93
C PHE A 258 4.82 23.69 7.38
N MET A 259 3.56 23.60 7.79
CA MET A 259 3.05 23.85 9.14
C MET A 259 2.87 22.52 9.86
N GLU A 260 3.96 21.99 10.40
CA GLU A 260 3.98 20.72 11.14
C GLU A 260 3.04 20.80 12.36
N GLY A 261 2.25 19.74 12.59
CA GLY A 261 1.26 19.67 13.66
C GLY A 261 0.06 20.63 13.52
N ALA A 262 -0.10 21.33 12.38
CA ALA A 262 -1.23 22.22 12.13
C ALA A 262 -2.36 21.51 11.37
N THR A 263 -3.60 21.74 11.80
CA THR A 263 -4.82 21.31 11.06
C THR A 263 -5.57 22.49 10.45
N GLY A 264 -5.11 23.71 10.72
CA GLY A 264 -5.71 24.95 10.23
C GLY A 264 -4.75 26.12 10.39
N ALA A 265 -5.03 27.21 9.69
CA ALA A 265 -4.24 28.44 9.72
C ALA A 265 -5.10 29.68 9.41
N SER A 266 -4.69 30.84 9.94
CA SER A 266 -5.16 32.14 9.44
C SER A 266 -4.19 32.62 8.36
N VAL A 267 -4.71 32.86 7.15
CA VAL A 267 -3.96 33.09 5.91
C VAL A 267 -4.20 34.52 5.40
N ALA A 268 -3.17 35.15 4.86
CA ALA A 268 -3.30 36.41 4.12
C ALA A 268 -2.34 36.49 2.92
N LEU A 269 -2.74 37.24 1.90
CA LEU A 269 -1.93 37.53 0.71
C LEU A 269 -2.14 38.97 0.23
N GLN A 270 -1.08 39.61 -0.26
CA GLN A 270 -1.09 41.02 -0.64
C GLN A 270 -0.28 41.24 -1.92
N GLY A 271 -1.00 41.32 -3.05
CA GLY A 271 -0.45 41.75 -4.33
C GLY A 271 -0.11 43.25 -4.39
N ARG A 272 0.77 43.67 -5.30
CA ARG A 272 0.81 45.00 -5.92
C ARG A 272 0.15 44.91 -7.30
N GLY A 273 0.34 43.77 -7.99
CA GLY A 273 -0.53 43.26 -9.03
C GLY A 273 -1.52 42.25 -8.45
N LYS A 274 -1.50 41.03 -9.00
CA LYS A 274 -1.95 39.83 -8.28
C LYS A 274 -0.91 39.45 -7.21
N SER A 275 -1.26 38.43 -6.44
CA SER A 275 -0.44 37.54 -5.62
C SER A 275 -1.27 36.27 -5.50
N ALA A 276 -0.63 35.10 -5.35
CA ALA A 276 -1.33 33.84 -5.15
C ALA A 276 -0.67 32.99 -4.07
N ILE A 277 -1.49 32.31 -3.27
CA ILE A 277 -1.06 31.28 -2.32
C ILE A 277 -1.65 29.94 -2.74
N ALA A 278 -0.83 28.90 -2.83
CA ALA A 278 -1.32 27.52 -2.92
C ALA A 278 -1.38 26.89 -1.54
N LEU A 279 -2.33 25.99 -1.35
CA LEU A 279 -2.61 25.31 -0.09
C LEU A 279 -2.72 23.80 -0.32
N GLY A 280 -2.29 23.00 0.65
CA GLY A 280 -2.41 21.54 0.60
C GLY A 280 -2.23 20.89 1.96
N VAL A 281 -2.25 19.56 1.97
CA VAL A 281 -1.87 18.74 3.13
C VAL A 281 -0.74 17.79 2.73
N VAL A 282 0.10 17.38 3.68
CA VAL A 282 1.01 16.25 3.48
C VAL A 282 0.29 14.97 3.90
N LEU A 283 0.33 13.97 3.02
CA LEU A 283 -0.08 12.60 3.29
C LEU A 283 1.05 11.66 2.84
N ALA A 284 1.24 10.58 3.58
CA ALA A 284 2.13 9.49 3.21
C ALA A 284 1.34 8.19 3.28
N SER A 285 1.61 7.28 2.35
CA SER A 285 1.09 5.92 2.32
C SER A 285 2.21 4.95 2.07
N ASP A 286 2.23 3.81 2.76
CA ASP A 286 2.99 2.62 2.35
C ASP A 286 2.05 1.66 1.60
N PHE A 287 2.62 0.79 0.77
CA PHE A 287 1.95 -0.39 0.24
C PHE A 287 2.95 -1.55 -0.04
N GLY A 288 3.15 -2.46 0.92
CA GLY A 288 3.83 -3.74 0.66
C GLY A 288 3.26 -4.51 -0.53
N ASP A 289 4.07 -5.37 -1.19
CA ASP A 289 3.92 -5.71 -2.60
C ASP A 289 3.51 -7.16 -2.95
N ALA A 290 3.00 -7.97 -2.03
CA ALA A 290 2.68 -9.38 -2.33
C ALA A 290 1.78 -9.52 -3.59
N PRO A 291 1.87 -10.66 -4.32
CA PRO A 291 1.21 -10.84 -5.62
C PRO A 291 -0.28 -10.44 -5.67
N GLU A 292 -0.74 -9.90 -6.80
CA GLU A 292 -2.11 -9.37 -7.06
C GLU A 292 -3.27 -10.23 -6.48
N SER A 293 -3.08 -11.55 -6.37
CA SER A 293 -4.08 -12.45 -5.78
C SER A 293 -4.35 -12.22 -4.29
N TYR A 294 -3.32 -11.89 -3.49
CA TYR A 294 -3.45 -11.65 -2.04
C TYR A 294 -4.28 -10.39 -1.72
N GLY A 295 -4.38 -9.49 -2.70
CA GLY A 295 -5.23 -8.31 -2.65
C GLY A 295 -4.56 -7.09 -2.00
N GLU A 296 -5.05 -5.91 -2.40
CA GLU A 296 -4.44 -4.64 -2.05
C GLU A 296 -4.39 -4.41 -0.52
N ALA A 297 -3.23 -4.05 0.03
CA ALA A 297 -3.05 -3.56 1.40
C ALA A 297 -2.06 -2.38 1.43
N GLY A 298 -2.03 -1.67 2.56
CA GLY A 298 -1.16 -0.52 2.80
C GLY A 298 -1.66 0.27 4.01
N ALA A 299 -0.99 1.35 4.38
CA ALA A 299 -1.38 2.21 5.48
C ALA A 299 -1.10 3.68 5.17
N LEU A 300 -1.89 4.59 5.75
CA LEU A 300 -1.54 6.01 5.82
C LEU A 300 -0.69 6.27 7.06
N PHE A 301 0.32 7.13 7.00
CA PHE A 301 1.20 7.33 8.16
C PHE A 301 1.75 8.76 8.36
N ASP A 302 2.38 8.97 9.53
CA ASP A 302 2.91 10.26 9.99
C ASP A 302 4.43 10.29 9.84
N ARG A 303 4.92 10.68 8.65
CA ARG A 303 6.34 10.92 8.39
C ARG A 303 6.82 12.06 9.28
N GLY A 304 7.72 11.76 10.20
CA GLY A 304 8.41 12.77 10.98
C GLY A 304 9.26 13.67 10.08
N TRP A 305 9.60 14.88 10.54
CA TRP A 305 10.32 15.84 9.71
C TRP A 305 11.66 16.27 10.33
N GLN A 306 12.69 16.35 9.48
CA GLN A 306 14.05 16.73 9.85
C GLN A 306 14.51 17.92 8.98
N GLY A 307 15.31 18.82 9.55
CA GLY A 307 15.82 20.00 8.82
C GLY A 307 14.74 21.05 8.51
N GLY A 308 15.06 22.00 7.62
CA GLY A 308 14.13 23.01 7.09
C GLY A 308 13.59 24.07 8.06
N GLU A 309 13.92 24.03 9.35
CA GLU A 309 13.27 24.85 10.39
C GLU A 309 13.51 26.36 10.24
N VAL A 310 12.43 27.15 10.17
CA VAL A 310 12.49 28.61 10.11
C VAL A 310 12.26 29.21 11.49
N ALA A 311 13.35 29.48 12.21
CA ALA A 311 13.30 30.15 13.51
C ALA A 311 12.80 31.61 13.42
N VAL A 312 12.21 32.12 14.50
CA VAL A 312 11.73 33.51 14.65
C VAL A 312 12.81 34.52 14.25
N GLY A 313 12.53 35.31 13.22
CA GLY A 313 13.51 36.15 12.52
C GLY A 313 13.19 36.27 11.03
N THR A 314 14.22 36.48 10.21
CA THR A 314 14.14 36.44 8.73
C THR A 314 15.32 35.64 8.19
N THR A 315 15.02 34.62 7.38
CA THR A 315 15.96 33.70 6.77
C THR A 315 15.82 33.75 5.24
N ALA A 316 16.93 33.76 4.51
CA ALA A 316 16.92 33.59 3.06
C ALA A 316 16.91 32.09 2.76
N VAL A 317 15.92 31.61 2.01
CA VAL A 317 15.65 30.15 1.85
C VAL A 317 15.91 29.61 0.44
N SER A 318 16.26 30.47 -0.52
CA SER A 318 16.57 30.07 -1.90
C SER A 318 18.05 29.71 -2.14
N GLY A 319 18.90 29.72 -1.11
CA GLY A 319 20.34 29.45 -1.21
C GLY A 319 20.73 28.05 -0.72
N ASP A 320 21.83 27.51 -1.26
CA ASP A 320 22.37 26.19 -0.86
C ASP A 320 22.97 26.20 0.56
N ASP A 321 23.00 27.37 1.22
CA ASP A 321 23.29 27.56 2.64
C ASP A 321 22.06 27.39 3.55
N PHE A 322 20.87 27.19 2.97
CA PHE A 322 19.66 26.74 3.66
C PHE A 322 19.36 25.28 3.28
N GLU A 323 19.42 24.38 4.27
CA GLU A 323 19.04 22.97 4.16
C GLU A 323 17.51 22.83 4.22
N LEU A 324 16.91 22.18 3.22
CA LEU A 324 15.47 21.94 3.16
C LEU A 324 15.02 20.96 4.26
N GLY A 325 13.72 21.02 4.57
CA GLY A 325 13.06 20.00 5.38
C GLY A 325 12.87 18.73 4.55
N VAL A 326 13.25 17.59 5.13
CA VAL A 326 13.07 16.26 4.56
C VAL A 326 12.22 15.41 5.50
N PRO A 327 11.47 14.42 4.97
CA PRO A 327 10.87 13.38 5.78
C PRO A 327 11.90 12.56 6.57
N GLY A 328 11.38 11.75 7.47
CA GLY A 328 12.09 10.71 8.20
C GLY A 328 11.09 9.85 8.98
N GLU A 329 11.62 8.83 9.63
CA GLU A 329 10.85 7.64 9.99
C GLU A 329 9.65 7.96 10.90
N PRO A 330 8.48 7.34 10.65
CA PRO A 330 7.29 7.57 11.46
C PRO A 330 7.47 7.10 12.90
N ALA A 331 6.65 7.63 13.81
CA ALA A 331 6.72 7.25 15.23
C ALA A 331 6.24 5.81 15.50
N LEU A 332 5.32 5.32 14.68
CA LEU A 332 4.76 3.98 14.63
C LEU A 332 5.17 3.36 13.29
N GLY A 333 5.68 2.13 13.33
CA GLY A 333 6.05 1.38 12.14
C GLY A 333 6.52 -0.03 12.52
N LEU A 334 6.70 -0.88 11.53
CA LEU A 334 7.54 -2.05 11.64
C LEU A 334 9.01 -1.59 11.51
N GLY A 335 9.97 -2.47 11.84
CA GLY A 335 11.39 -2.27 11.56
C GLY A 335 12.00 -0.90 11.93
N ALA A 336 12.87 -0.43 11.04
CA ALA A 336 13.67 0.78 11.18
C ALA A 336 13.47 1.83 10.08
N MET A 337 12.91 1.48 8.92
CA MET A 337 12.59 2.38 7.80
C MET A 337 11.14 2.17 7.35
N VAL A 338 10.54 3.14 6.66
CA VAL A 338 9.21 3.01 6.01
C VAL A 338 9.19 3.84 4.72
N ASP A 339 9.11 3.24 3.54
CA ASP A 339 9.07 4.00 2.27
C ASP A 339 7.66 4.55 1.92
N SER A 340 7.37 5.03 0.69
CA SER A 340 6.05 5.62 0.42
C SER A 340 5.64 5.67 -1.05
N GLU A 341 4.60 4.91 -1.34
CA GLU A 341 4.16 4.55 -2.67
C GLU A 341 2.81 5.25 -2.91
N PRO A 342 2.61 5.87 -4.08
CA PRO A 342 1.28 6.32 -4.50
C PRO A 342 0.37 5.14 -4.89
N GLU A 343 0.95 3.98 -5.24
CA GLU A 343 0.26 2.76 -5.64
C GLU A 343 1.09 1.50 -5.38
N HIS A 344 0.40 0.42 -4.98
CA HIS A 344 0.92 -0.91 -4.62
C HIS A 344 1.78 -1.56 -5.72
N GLN A 345 3.01 -1.99 -5.39
CA GLN A 345 4.02 -2.38 -6.38
C GLN A 345 4.08 -3.88 -6.75
N HIS A 346 2.97 -4.61 -6.61
CA HIS A 346 2.79 -6.07 -6.84
C HIS A 346 3.90 -6.82 -7.62
N THR A 347 4.73 -7.61 -6.93
CA THR A 347 5.70 -8.53 -7.58
C THR A 347 5.36 -10.02 -7.40
N PRO A 348 6.01 -10.93 -8.15
CA PRO A 348 5.92 -12.38 -7.92
C PRO A 348 6.73 -12.91 -6.72
N ASP A 349 7.64 -12.11 -6.16
CA ASP A 349 8.68 -12.53 -5.21
C ASP A 349 8.64 -11.80 -3.86
N ALA A 350 7.85 -10.73 -3.71
CA ALA A 350 7.95 -9.70 -2.68
C ALA A 350 9.32 -9.00 -2.70
N THR A 351 9.47 -8.02 -3.61
CA THR A 351 10.67 -7.17 -3.85
C THR A 351 10.31 -5.98 -4.80
N GLY A 352 9.28 -5.18 -4.52
CA GLY A 352 8.68 -4.23 -5.48
C GLY A 352 9.17 -2.81 -5.30
N ASP A 353 8.61 -2.16 -4.29
CA ASP A 353 9.21 -1.16 -3.38
C ASP A 353 10.74 -1.31 -3.22
N ASP A 354 11.20 -2.51 -2.84
CA ASP A 354 12.60 -2.95 -2.63
C ASP A 354 13.55 -2.63 -3.81
N VAL A 355 13.00 -2.40 -5.01
CA VAL A 355 13.75 -2.07 -6.24
C VAL A 355 13.70 -0.57 -6.58
N THR A 356 12.89 0.22 -5.87
CA THR A 356 12.74 1.67 -6.06
C THR A 356 13.52 2.54 -5.07
N ASP A 357 13.60 2.21 -3.77
CA ASP A 357 14.45 2.92 -2.78
C ASP A 357 15.32 1.96 -1.91
N GLU A 358 15.27 1.99 -0.57
CA GLU A 358 16.03 1.07 0.32
C GLU A 358 15.05 0.19 1.12
N ALA A 359 15.24 -1.13 1.05
CA ALA A 359 14.40 -2.17 1.66
C ALA A 359 13.92 -1.87 3.09
N ASP A 360 12.60 -1.83 3.28
CA ASP A 360 11.93 -1.69 4.58
C ASP A 360 11.38 -3.01 5.15
N GLU A 361 11.49 -4.14 4.41
CA GLU A 361 11.41 -5.52 4.94
C GLU A 361 12.52 -5.84 5.99
N ASP A 362 12.68 -5.02 7.03
CA ASP A 362 13.74 -5.12 8.04
C ASP A 362 13.25 -5.43 9.46
N SER A 363 11.93 -5.65 9.65
CA SER A 363 11.35 -5.99 10.97
C SER A 363 11.64 -7.41 11.49
N VAL A 364 12.01 -8.37 10.64
CA VAL A 364 12.11 -9.79 11.04
C VAL A 364 13.18 -10.63 10.32
N ASP A 365 14.04 -11.28 11.11
CA ASP A 365 15.08 -12.24 10.66
C ASP A 365 14.44 -13.61 10.28
N LEU A 366 13.76 -13.68 9.13
CA LEU A 366 13.02 -14.89 8.70
C LEU A 366 13.90 -16.13 8.46
N PRO A 367 13.44 -17.35 8.83
CA PRO A 367 14.16 -18.59 8.54
C PRO A 367 14.03 -19.00 7.07
N GLU A 368 15.12 -19.55 6.49
CA GLU A 368 15.15 -20.09 5.10
C GLU A 368 14.00 -21.08 4.81
N THR A 369 13.48 -21.77 5.83
CA THR A 369 12.28 -22.61 5.75
C THR A 369 11.55 -22.68 7.09
N ILE A 370 10.24 -22.42 7.05
CA ILE A 370 9.31 -22.63 8.17
C ILE A 370 8.95 -24.12 8.21
N HIS A 371 9.49 -24.85 9.18
CA HIS A 371 9.20 -26.28 9.41
C HIS A 371 8.05 -26.44 10.40
N VAL A 372 6.90 -26.95 9.95
CA VAL A 372 5.68 -27.07 10.78
C VAL A 372 4.88 -28.37 10.55
N THR A 373 3.95 -28.65 11.46
CA THR A 373 2.93 -29.70 11.36
C THR A 373 1.52 -29.13 11.58
N PRO A 374 0.53 -29.49 10.74
CA PRO A 374 -0.88 -29.15 10.95
C PRO A 374 -1.39 -29.40 12.38
N GLY A 375 -1.94 -28.36 13.00
CA GLY A 375 -2.54 -28.38 14.34
C GLY A 375 -1.58 -28.11 15.50
N GLU A 376 -0.30 -27.82 15.26
CA GLU A 376 0.60 -27.29 16.30
C GLU A 376 0.58 -25.75 16.34
N THR A 377 1.27 -25.16 17.33
CA THR A 377 1.44 -23.71 17.43
C THR A 377 2.75 -23.30 16.77
N TYR A 378 2.69 -22.43 15.78
CA TYR A 378 3.86 -21.73 15.24
C TYR A 378 4.00 -20.37 15.93
N THR A 379 5.23 -19.94 16.15
CA THR A 379 5.57 -18.63 16.70
C THR A 379 6.64 -18.00 15.81
N LEU A 380 6.41 -16.76 15.39
CA LEU A 380 7.44 -15.88 14.84
C LEU A 380 7.95 -15.04 16.01
N GLU A 381 9.20 -15.25 16.41
CA GLU A 381 9.84 -14.58 17.56
C GLU A 381 10.49 -13.25 17.12
N ASP A 382 10.61 -12.28 18.05
CA ASP A 382 11.41 -11.05 17.90
C ASP A 382 11.06 -10.10 16.70
N VAL A 383 9.80 -10.02 16.23
CA VAL A 383 9.35 -9.05 15.20
C VAL A 383 9.41 -7.61 15.76
N ASP A 384 10.19 -6.70 15.19
CA ASP A 384 10.31 -5.33 15.72
C ASP A 384 9.12 -4.45 15.32
N ALA A 385 8.12 -4.34 16.21
CA ALA A 385 6.93 -3.52 16.02
C ALA A 385 7.06 -2.21 16.83
N ARG A 386 7.57 -1.16 16.18
CA ARG A 386 7.96 0.11 16.80
C ARG A 386 6.77 1.04 17.05
N GLY A 387 6.75 1.67 18.24
CA GLY A 387 5.75 2.66 18.64
C GLY A 387 4.61 2.09 19.50
N ASP A 388 3.72 2.98 19.97
CA ASP A 388 2.53 2.59 20.74
C ASP A 388 1.39 2.22 19.76
N GLY A 389 1.17 0.93 19.48
CA GLY A 389 0.17 0.47 18.52
C GLY A 389 -0.19 -1.01 18.65
N PHE A 390 -0.62 -1.64 17.55
CA PHE A 390 -0.97 -3.05 17.45
C PHE A 390 -0.45 -3.65 16.14
N VAL A 391 -0.03 -4.91 16.18
CA VAL A 391 0.51 -5.68 15.04
C VAL A 391 -0.21 -7.03 14.92
N ALA A 392 -0.35 -7.51 13.69
CA ALA A 392 -0.78 -8.87 13.36
C ALA A 392 -0.14 -9.32 12.05
N GLY A 393 -0.09 -10.64 11.81
CA GLY A 393 0.42 -11.21 10.57
C GLY A 393 -0.46 -12.32 9.99
N TRP A 394 -0.33 -12.57 8.68
CA TRP A 394 -1.03 -13.62 7.94
C TRP A 394 -0.04 -14.44 7.13
N ILE A 395 -0.19 -15.76 7.08
CA ILE A 395 0.67 -16.66 6.30
C ILE A 395 -0.24 -17.55 5.45
N ASP A 396 -0.08 -17.59 4.12
CA ASP A 396 -0.84 -18.53 3.24
C ASP A 396 -0.31 -19.95 3.42
N TRP A 397 -0.82 -20.63 4.44
CA TRP A 397 -0.37 -21.95 4.83
C TRP A 397 -0.73 -23.00 3.77
N ASN A 398 -1.84 -22.82 3.04
CA ASN A 398 -2.36 -23.82 2.10
C ASN A 398 -1.96 -23.56 0.61
N GLY A 399 -1.27 -22.44 0.34
CA GLY A 399 -0.69 -22.07 -0.96
C GLY A 399 -1.75 -21.77 -2.02
N ASN A 400 -2.86 -21.12 -1.65
CA ASN A 400 -3.96 -20.87 -2.58
C ASN A 400 -3.90 -19.49 -3.28
N GLY A 401 -3.09 -18.56 -2.76
CA GLY A 401 -2.92 -17.21 -3.30
C GLY A 401 -3.80 -16.13 -2.64
N VAL A 402 -4.52 -16.43 -1.56
CA VAL A 402 -5.22 -15.44 -0.70
C VAL A 402 -5.01 -15.77 0.78
N PHE A 403 -5.06 -14.76 1.64
CA PHE A 403 -5.07 -14.94 3.10
C PHE A 403 -6.48 -15.28 3.62
N ASP A 404 -6.66 -16.48 4.18
CA ASP A 404 -7.93 -16.97 4.72
C ASP A 404 -8.18 -16.56 6.19
N ASP A 405 -9.45 -16.58 6.64
CA ASP A 405 -9.90 -16.30 8.03
C ASP A 405 -9.14 -17.11 9.12
N GLY A 406 -8.53 -18.24 8.75
CA GLY A 406 -7.79 -19.14 9.65
C GLY A 406 -6.30 -18.87 9.75
N GLU A 407 -5.79 -17.87 9.03
CA GLU A 407 -4.36 -17.68 8.77
C GLU A 407 -3.76 -16.44 9.46
N GLN A 408 -4.60 -15.65 10.13
CA GLN A 408 -4.18 -14.56 11.00
C GLN A 408 -3.51 -15.09 12.27
N SER A 409 -2.51 -14.36 12.77
CA SER A 409 -1.93 -14.52 14.10
C SER A 409 -2.90 -14.11 15.22
N ASP A 410 -2.47 -14.16 16.48
CA ASP A 410 -3.03 -13.26 17.48
C ASP A 410 -2.62 -11.79 17.22
N VAL A 411 -3.48 -10.85 17.63
CA VAL A 411 -3.21 -9.41 17.55
C VAL A 411 -2.47 -8.98 18.81
N VAL A 412 -1.28 -8.43 18.66
CA VAL A 412 -0.35 -8.10 19.76
C VAL A 412 -0.16 -6.58 19.84
N ALA A 413 0.03 -6.05 21.05
CA ALA A 413 0.33 -4.63 21.22
C ALA A 413 1.82 -4.36 20.95
N ALA A 414 2.10 -3.41 20.05
CA ALA A 414 3.44 -2.99 19.65
C ALA A 414 4.19 -2.26 20.78
N GLY A 415 5.51 -2.14 20.66
CA GLY A 415 6.38 -1.50 21.65
C GLY A 415 7.87 -1.84 21.53
N GLY A 416 8.34 -2.20 20.34
CA GLY A 416 9.59 -2.90 20.05
C GLY A 416 9.33 -4.36 19.67
N ALA A 417 10.36 -5.20 19.73
CA ALA A 417 10.29 -6.65 19.50
C ALA A 417 9.12 -7.36 20.22
N VAL A 418 8.31 -8.11 19.46
CA VAL A 418 7.17 -8.92 19.91
C VAL A 418 7.11 -10.29 19.21
N ASP A 419 6.43 -11.24 19.85
CA ASP A 419 6.17 -12.57 19.28
C ASP A 419 4.76 -12.61 18.67
N LEU A 420 4.60 -13.17 17.46
CA LEU A 420 3.28 -13.45 16.84
C LEU A 420 3.02 -14.96 16.81
N THR A 421 1.79 -15.41 17.08
CA THR A 421 1.46 -16.84 17.17
C THR A 421 0.29 -17.29 16.28
N TRP A 422 0.44 -18.47 15.67
CA TRP A 422 -0.57 -19.12 14.81
C TRP A 422 -0.89 -20.52 15.31
N THR A 423 -2.09 -21.01 15.03
CA THR A 423 -2.38 -22.46 15.04
C THR A 423 -2.34 -22.96 13.60
N VAL A 424 -1.34 -23.78 13.27
CA VAL A 424 -1.07 -24.21 11.89
C VAL A 424 -2.31 -24.91 11.29
N PRO A 425 -2.87 -24.46 10.15
CA PRO A 425 -4.09 -25.01 9.56
C PRO A 425 -4.02 -26.50 9.21
N ALA A 426 -5.20 -27.12 9.07
CA ALA A 426 -5.35 -28.56 8.80
C ALA A 426 -5.03 -28.95 7.34
N ASP A 427 -4.97 -27.96 6.47
CA ASP A 427 -4.86 -28.00 5.01
C ASP A 427 -3.56 -27.36 4.49
N THR A 428 -2.65 -26.99 5.40
CA THR A 428 -1.28 -26.51 5.12
C THR A 428 -0.57 -27.40 4.08
N VAL A 429 0.23 -26.80 3.21
CA VAL A 429 1.04 -27.48 2.18
C VAL A 429 2.54 -27.19 2.33
N THR A 430 3.37 -27.88 1.56
CA THR A 430 4.78 -27.49 1.37
C THR A 430 4.86 -26.43 0.27
N SER A 431 5.48 -25.28 0.53
CA SER A 431 5.84 -24.26 -0.47
C SER A 431 7.36 -24.19 -0.64
N SER A 432 7.85 -24.05 -1.87
CA SER A 432 9.28 -23.94 -2.16
C SER A 432 9.59 -23.50 -3.59
N GLY A 433 10.61 -22.65 -3.76
CA GLY A 433 11.23 -22.39 -5.07
C GLY A 433 10.38 -21.52 -6.00
N ASP A 434 9.85 -22.08 -7.08
CA ASP A 434 8.93 -21.37 -7.99
C ASP A 434 7.47 -21.34 -7.43
N ASP A 435 7.17 -22.16 -6.40
CA ASP A 435 5.87 -22.28 -5.74
C ASP A 435 5.98 -21.71 -4.30
N LEU A 436 6.13 -20.39 -4.16
CA LEU A 436 6.27 -19.68 -2.87
C LEU A 436 4.93 -19.50 -2.13
N SER A 437 5.01 -19.35 -0.80
CA SER A 437 3.97 -18.79 0.07
C SER A 437 4.39 -17.39 0.51
N PHE A 438 3.48 -16.61 1.09
CA PHE A 438 3.76 -15.26 1.59
C PHE A 438 3.36 -15.11 3.06
N LEU A 439 4.12 -14.29 3.78
CA LEU A 439 3.77 -13.68 5.05
C LEU A 439 3.42 -12.22 4.77
N ARG A 440 2.32 -11.72 5.32
CA ARG A 440 2.03 -10.27 5.41
C ARG A 440 2.07 -9.87 6.88
N LEU A 441 2.85 -8.86 7.23
CA LEU A 441 2.82 -8.18 8.53
C LEU A 441 2.05 -6.87 8.40
N ARG A 442 1.33 -6.46 9.45
CA ARG A 442 0.66 -5.16 9.48
C ARG A 442 0.72 -4.56 10.87
N ILE A 443 1.04 -3.27 10.97
CA ILE A 443 0.94 -2.48 12.19
C ILE A 443 -0.08 -1.35 12.03
N ALA A 444 -0.76 -0.96 13.10
CA ALA A 444 -1.63 0.22 13.15
C ALA A 444 -1.76 0.81 14.56
N GLN A 445 -2.32 2.02 14.65
CA GLN A 445 -2.55 2.72 15.93
C GLN A 445 -3.65 2.04 16.78
N ASP A 446 -4.53 1.25 16.17
CA ASP A 446 -5.58 0.49 16.86
C ASP A 446 -5.81 -0.91 16.27
N GLU A 447 -6.48 -1.78 17.04
CA GLU A 447 -6.81 -3.17 16.66
C GLU A 447 -7.64 -3.28 15.37
N ALA A 448 -8.35 -2.23 14.94
CA ALA A 448 -9.18 -2.28 13.73
C ALA A 448 -8.36 -2.07 12.45
N GLY A 449 -7.27 -1.29 12.52
CA GLY A 449 -6.32 -1.13 11.41
C GLY A 449 -5.58 -2.42 11.03
N VAL A 450 -5.44 -3.37 11.97
CA VAL A 450 -4.82 -4.70 11.77
C VAL A 450 -5.85 -5.85 11.80
N ALA A 451 -7.13 -5.55 11.59
CA ALA A 451 -8.20 -6.57 11.59
C ALA A 451 -8.39 -7.28 10.24
N SER A 452 -7.56 -6.99 9.22
CA SER A 452 -7.69 -7.51 7.85
C SER A 452 -6.34 -7.53 7.13
N ALA A 453 -6.07 -8.60 6.38
CA ALA A 453 -4.89 -8.71 5.50
C ALA A 453 -4.95 -7.76 4.29
N THR A 454 -6.11 -7.14 4.01
CA THR A 454 -6.35 -6.26 2.85
C THR A 454 -7.06 -4.96 3.25
N GLY A 455 -6.91 -3.93 2.40
CA GLY A 455 -7.40 -2.56 2.59
C GLY A 455 -6.41 -1.65 3.30
N MET A 456 -6.53 -0.33 3.10
CA MET A 456 -5.75 0.69 3.81
C MET A 456 -6.11 0.80 5.30
N SER A 457 -5.13 1.04 6.16
CA SER A 457 -5.35 1.59 7.51
C SER A 457 -5.17 3.12 7.55
N THR A 458 -5.58 3.78 8.64
CA THR A 458 -5.38 5.23 8.85
C THR A 458 -4.07 5.59 9.57
N SER A 459 -3.21 4.59 9.81
CA SER A 459 -2.01 4.68 10.66
C SER A 459 -1.21 3.38 10.55
N GLY A 460 0.12 3.46 10.46
CA GLY A 460 0.99 2.28 10.51
C GLY A 460 1.53 1.91 9.13
N GLU A 461 1.61 0.61 8.83
CA GLU A 461 2.48 0.08 7.77
C GLU A 461 2.16 -1.38 7.42
N VAL A 462 2.61 -1.87 6.25
CA VAL A 462 2.39 -3.23 5.73
C VAL A 462 3.64 -3.80 5.03
N GLU A 463 4.48 -4.55 5.76
CA GLU A 463 5.50 -5.42 5.14
C GLU A 463 4.86 -6.69 4.56
N ASP A 464 5.33 -7.14 3.39
CA ASP A 464 5.11 -8.48 2.84
C ASP A 464 6.45 -9.24 2.76
N HIS A 465 6.44 -10.57 2.77
CA HIS A 465 7.66 -11.39 2.63
C HIS A 465 7.38 -12.73 1.93
N ALA A 466 8.29 -13.22 1.10
CA ALA A 466 8.25 -14.58 0.57
C ALA A 466 8.74 -15.64 1.59
N VAL A 467 7.95 -16.70 1.79
CA VAL A 467 8.24 -17.79 2.75
C VAL A 467 8.15 -19.20 2.13
N ASN A 468 9.12 -20.05 2.51
CA ASN A 468 9.11 -21.49 2.21
C ASN A 468 8.55 -22.25 3.43
N ILE A 469 7.57 -23.11 3.22
CA ILE A 469 6.91 -23.92 4.27
C ILE A 469 7.23 -25.40 4.00
N ALA A 470 7.66 -26.15 5.02
CA ALA A 470 8.00 -27.56 4.87
C ALA A 470 7.29 -28.46 5.90
N LEU A 471 6.62 -29.48 5.39
CA LEU A 471 5.83 -30.44 6.18
C LEU A 471 6.48 -31.81 6.32
N PRO A 472 6.23 -32.54 7.43
CA PRO A 472 6.57 -33.95 7.55
C PRO A 472 5.53 -34.82 6.84
N GLY A 473 5.97 -35.77 6.00
CA GLY A 473 5.09 -36.64 5.21
C GLY A 473 5.32 -38.10 5.52
N LEU A 474 4.28 -38.95 5.58
CA LEU A 474 4.45 -40.35 6.00
C LEU A 474 3.86 -41.36 4.99
N GLU A 475 4.72 -42.15 4.36
CA GLU A 475 4.32 -43.35 3.60
C GLU A 475 4.35 -44.59 4.51
N ILE A 476 3.29 -45.40 4.47
CA ILE A 476 3.13 -46.60 5.30
C ILE A 476 2.94 -47.84 4.39
N GLU A 477 3.91 -48.77 4.41
CA GLU A 477 3.80 -50.08 3.75
C GLU A 477 3.51 -51.17 4.79
N LYS A 478 2.45 -51.96 4.61
CA LYS A 478 2.18 -53.18 5.40
C LYS A 478 2.36 -54.43 4.55
N THR A 479 3.22 -55.33 5.01
CA THR A 479 3.48 -56.64 4.40
C THR A 479 3.22 -57.78 5.39
N SER A 480 3.22 -59.03 4.91
CA SER A 480 3.17 -60.23 5.76
C SER A 480 3.94 -61.39 5.13
N ASP A 481 4.32 -62.37 5.95
CA ASP A 481 4.95 -63.63 5.51
C ASP A 481 3.93 -64.72 5.09
N ALA A 482 2.63 -64.42 5.14
CA ALA A 482 1.56 -65.33 4.77
C ALA A 482 1.64 -65.79 3.30
N THR A 483 1.23 -67.03 3.05
CA THR A 483 1.23 -67.63 1.70
C THR A 483 -0.03 -68.46 1.45
N GLU A 484 -0.25 -68.89 0.20
CA GLU A 484 -1.23 -69.93 -0.15
C GLU A 484 -1.04 -71.26 0.64
N ASN A 485 0.10 -71.43 1.32
CA ASN A 485 0.43 -72.60 2.12
C ASN A 485 0.23 -72.44 3.63
N THR A 486 -0.10 -71.24 4.13
CA THR A 486 -0.44 -70.99 5.55
C THR A 486 -1.72 -71.73 5.96
N ARG A 487 -1.74 -72.29 7.18
CA ARG A 487 -2.82 -73.14 7.73
C ARG A 487 -3.19 -72.73 9.17
N PRO A 488 -4.38 -73.15 9.67
CA PRO A 488 -4.74 -72.93 11.07
C PRO A 488 -3.70 -73.52 12.03
N GLY A 489 -3.14 -72.67 12.90
CA GLY A 489 -2.06 -73.02 13.83
C GLY A 489 -0.66 -72.63 13.38
N ASP A 490 -0.47 -72.13 12.15
CA ASP A 490 0.74 -71.40 11.77
C ASP A 490 0.72 -69.98 12.38
N THR A 491 1.90 -69.40 12.62
CA THR A 491 2.06 -67.97 12.94
C THR A 491 2.24 -67.19 11.65
N VAL A 492 1.61 -66.02 11.54
CA VAL A 492 1.82 -65.05 10.46
C VAL A 492 2.49 -63.81 11.07
N THR A 493 3.62 -63.42 10.52
CA THR A 493 4.30 -62.17 10.87
C THR A 493 3.80 -61.06 9.94
N TYR A 494 3.37 -59.94 10.51
CA TYR A 494 3.12 -58.69 9.78
C TYR A 494 4.28 -57.72 10.03
N THR A 495 4.69 -57.01 8.98
CA THR A 495 5.70 -55.95 9.06
C THR A 495 5.07 -54.66 8.54
N VAL A 496 5.05 -53.62 9.37
CA VAL A 496 4.62 -52.27 9.00
C VAL A 496 5.85 -51.38 8.96
N THR A 497 6.12 -50.79 7.80
CA THR A 497 7.22 -49.86 7.55
C THR A 497 6.64 -48.46 7.42
N ALA A 498 7.13 -47.51 8.21
CA ALA A 498 6.77 -46.10 8.11
C ALA A 498 7.99 -45.31 7.62
N THR A 499 7.84 -44.55 6.54
CA THR A 499 8.91 -43.80 5.87
C THR A 499 8.55 -42.33 5.86
N ASN A 500 9.43 -41.45 6.35
CA ASN A 500 9.26 -40.01 6.13
C ASN A 500 9.57 -39.69 4.67
N THR A 501 8.60 -39.12 3.97
CA THR A 501 8.66 -38.73 2.56
C THR A 501 8.63 -37.22 2.36
N GLY A 502 8.37 -36.45 3.42
CA GLY A 502 8.37 -35.00 3.42
C GLY A 502 9.71 -34.41 3.82
N ASP A 503 9.72 -33.08 3.87
CA ASP A 503 10.93 -32.26 3.92
C ASP A 503 11.18 -31.69 5.34
N ALA A 504 10.20 -31.81 6.25
CA ALA A 504 10.41 -31.68 7.70
C ALA A 504 10.44 -33.04 8.43
N ALA A 505 10.92 -33.04 9.67
CA ALA A 505 11.06 -34.24 10.50
C ALA A 505 9.89 -34.39 11.51
N PHE A 506 9.54 -35.63 11.85
CA PHE A 506 8.64 -35.88 12.99
C PHE A 506 9.40 -35.73 14.31
N THR A 507 8.85 -34.96 15.25
CA THR A 507 9.49 -34.54 16.51
C THR A 507 8.94 -35.30 17.73
N GLU A 508 9.45 -35.03 18.94
CA GLU A 508 8.85 -35.63 20.15
C GLU A 508 7.49 -35.00 20.52
N ASP A 509 7.29 -33.73 20.19
CA ASP A 509 6.04 -32.98 20.43
C ASP A 509 5.00 -33.22 19.33
N SER A 510 5.45 -33.40 18.08
CA SER A 510 4.66 -33.80 16.91
C SER A 510 5.15 -35.14 16.31
N PRO A 511 4.88 -36.28 16.98
CA PRO A 511 5.40 -37.60 16.57
C PRO A 511 4.51 -38.30 15.53
N ALA A 512 5.14 -39.10 14.66
CA ALA A 512 4.42 -39.95 13.72
C ALA A 512 3.61 -41.03 14.46
N ALA A 513 2.33 -41.17 14.14
CA ALA A 513 1.44 -42.16 14.75
C ALA A 513 0.91 -43.16 13.71
N VAL A 514 1.18 -44.45 13.91
CA VAL A 514 0.69 -45.53 13.04
C VAL A 514 -0.29 -46.41 13.80
N PHE A 515 -1.45 -46.69 13.18
CA PHE A 515 -2.49 -47.54 13.75
C PHE A 515 -2.79 -48.70 12.81
N ASP A 516 -2.71 -49.92 13.33
CA ASP A 516 -3.10 -51.13 12.59
C ASP A 516 -4.39 -51.70 13.19
N ASP A 517 -5.45 -51.83 12.36
CA ASP A 517 -6.71 -52.46 12.75
C ASP A 517 -6.66 -53.96 12.44
N LEU A 518 -6.58 -54.76 13.51
CA LEU A 518 -6.52 -56.21 13.42
C LEU A 518 -7.91 -56.87 13.45
N SER A 519 -9.01 -56.09 13.43
CA SER A 519 -10.39 -56.61 13.46
C SER A 519 -10.70 -57.61 12.34
N GLY A 520 -10.05 -57.45 11.17
CA GLY A 520 -10.14 -58.36 10.02
C GLY A 520 -9.19 -59.56 10.02
N VAL A 521 -8.51 -59.84 11.14
CA VAL A 521 -7.69 -61.05 11.35
C VAL A 521 -7.91 -61.73 12.71
N LEU A 522 -8.45 -61.01 13.71
CA LEU A 522 -8.68 -61.52 15.07
C LEU A 522 -9.90 -62.44 15.21
N ASP A 523 -10.66 -62.66 14.14
CA ASP A 523 -11.74 -63.65 14.08
C ASP A 523 -11.22 -65.07 13.78
N ASP A 524 -10.21 -65.19 12.92
CA ASP A 524 -9.54 -66.45 12.57
C ASP A 524 -8.20 -66.69 13.30
N ALA A 525 -7.60 -65.66 13.93
CA ALA A 525 -6.29 -65.73 14.61
C ALA A 525 -6.29 -65.13 16.04
N THR A 526 -5.24 -65.43 16.81
CA THR A 526 -5.00 -64.84 18.15
C THR A 526 -3.74 -63.99 18.09
N TYR A 527 -3.80 -62.75 18.60
CA TYR A 527 -2.60 -61.91 18.71
C TYR A 527 -1.63 -62.43 19.78
N ASN A 528 -0.35 -62.56 19.40
CA ASN A 528 0.69 -63.15 20.22
C ASN A 528 1.19 -62.25 21.36
N ASN A 529 0.99 -60.93 21.29
CA ASN A 529 1.62 -59.92 22.17
C ASN A 529 3.16 -59.85 21.99
N ASP A 530 3.61 -59.88 20.74
CA ASP A 530 5.01 -59.91 20.31
C ASP A 530 5.42 -58.76 19.37
N ALA A 531 4.54 -57.79 19.09
CA ALA A 531 4.88 -56.63 18.28
C ALA A 531 5.98 -55.75 18.93
N ALA A 532 6.89 -55.25 18.11
CA ALA A 532 7.98 -54.37 18.51
C ALA A 532 8.32 -53.40 17.36
N ALA A 533 8.81 -52.22 17.71
CA ALA A 533 9.41 -51.27 16.78
C ALA A 533 10.95 -51.38 16.84
N ASP A 534 11.62 -51.05 15.73
CA ASP A 534 13.07 -50.85 15.65
C ASP A 534 13.49 -49.41 16.01
N GLN A 535 12.59 -48.44 15.79
CA GLN A 535 12.71 -47.04 16.18
C GLN A 535 12.14 -46.73 17.57
N SER A 536 12.45 -45.55 18.10
CA SER A 536 11.96 -45.01 19.39
C SER A 536 10.43 -44.86 19.40
N GLY A 537 9.74 -45.61 20.26
CA GLY A 537 8.27 -45.61 20.33
C GLY A 537 7.70 -46.46 21.47
N GLU A 538 6.39 -46.32 21.71
CA GLU A 538 5.61 -47.14 22.67
C GLU A 538 4.59 -47.99 21.91
N VAL A 539 5.04 -49.14 21.38
CA VAL A 539 4.11 -50.12 20.77
C VAL A 539 3.21 -50.68 21.85
N SER A 540 1.89 -50.58 21.64
CA SER A 540 0.88 -51.11 22.55
C SER A 540 -0.28 -51.76 21.77
N TYR A 541 -1.14 -52.49 22.48
CA TYR A 541 -2.27 -53.19 21.88
C TYR A 541 -3.52 -53.04 22.75
N ALA A 542 -4.62 -52.63 22.13
CA ALA A 542 -5.93 -52.47 22.74
C ALA A 542 -6.99 -52.94 21.72
N GLU A 543 -7.44 -54.18 21.89
CA GLU A 543 -8.31 -54.90 20.94
C GLU A 543 -9.45 -54.03 20.36
N PRO A 544 -9.59 -53.91 19.02
CA PRO A 544 -8.85 -54.62 17.96
C PRO A 544 -7.57 -53.91 17.45
N LEU A 545 -7.19 -52.76 18.01
CA LEU A 545 -6.14 -51.89 17.48
C LEU A 545 -4.75 -52.23 18.04
N CYS A 546 -3.74 -52.19 17.16
CA CYS A 546 -2.32 -52.22 17.54
C CYS A 546 -1.66 -50.86 17.19
N PRO A 547 -1.75 -49.84 18.06
CA PRO A 547 -1.03 -48.58 17.88
C PRO A 547 0.49 -48.71 18.06
N GLY A 548 1.24 -48.09 17.15
CA GLY A 548 2.69 -47.91 17.23
C GLY A 548 3.07 -46.47 16.86
N PRO A 549 3.44 -45.62 17.82
CA PRO A 549 4.01 -44.31 17.54
C PRO A 549 5.50 -44.44 17.22
N VAL A 550 6.00 -43.60 16.32
CA VAL A 550 7.41 -43.45 16.00
C VAL A 550 7.81 -42.01 16.34
N ARG A 551 8.48 -41.84 17.49
CA ARG A 551 8.78 -40.53 18.12
C ARG A 551 9.78 -39.66 17.35
N SER A 552 10.41 -40.20 16.33
CA SER A 552 11.47 -39.54 15.58
C SER A 552 11.69 -40.25 14.26
N VAL A 553 11.21 -39.67 13.16
CA VAL A 553 11.60 -40.07 11.80
C VAL A 553 12.22 -38.84 11.14
N PRO A 554 13.53 -38.84 10.85
CA PRO A 554 14.20 -37.67 10.26
C PRO A 554 13.58 -37.34 8.90
N ALA A 555 13.72 -36.09 8.48
CA ALA A 555 13.39 -35.64 7.14
C ALA A 555 14.15 -36.45 6.07
N ARG A 556 13.67 -36.37 4.83
CA ARG A 556 14.31 -36.99 3.69
C ARG A 556 15.72 -36.40 3.43
N ALA A 557 16.64 -37.23 2.96
CA ALA A 557 18.06 -36.91 2.71
C ALA A 557 18.51 -37.20 1.27
#